data_AF-A0A1I7HD04-F1
#
_entry.id   AF-A0A1I7HD04-F1
#
_cell.length_a   1.000
_cell.length_b   1.000
_cell.length_c   1.000
_cell.angle_alpha   90.00
_cell.angle_beta   90.00
_cell.angle_gamma   90.00
#
_symmetry.space_group_name_H-M   'P 1'
#
loop_
_entity.id
_entity.type
_entity.pdbx_description
1 polymer ?
#
loop_
_entity_poly.entity_id
_entity_poly.type
_entity_poly.pdbx_seq_one_letter_code
_entity_poly.pdbx_strand_id
1 'polypeptide(L)'
;MAGTLGLAPSAAPSKILSPCIMVGEQNEFNATGRKLSFNREGKFKIVQFTDIHAIEKKGETDHAYDIMNRILDIEMPDLVIYTGDVVTTDQNPKAIWEKVANIPTSRGIPFAVALGNHDSDGRVPRDKIYEIVTGLKGCLNTPKKESIEEVYGYSNQVIPIYKSVNPDEKANIIYLFDSNDYHNLPDIAVKDDWIRSNQIEWYLNQSKALTKENMGKPYPALAFFHIPLHEYRFAATAPGAKIMGWRLDNGEGVGAYNSGLFSAFLECGDVKGVFVGHDHDNSYVVHHQGIALAYGHFSGGLNTYHALCRGARVIESTESEEVFDTWVRLETGRYLYRITVPHTFTSNDPKYRPYP
;
A
#
# COMPACT_ATOMS: atom_id res chain seq x y z
N MET A 1 -28.95 69.74 -6.89
CA MET A 1 -27.68 69.12 -6.45
C MET A 1 -27.87 67.63 -6.47
N ALA A 2 -27.18 66.96 -7.38
CA ALA A 2 -27.21 65.52 -7.58
C ALA A 2 -26.16 64.84 -6.70
N GLY A 3 -26.40 63.59 -6.29
CA GLY A 3 -25.36 62.73 -5.73
C GLY A 3 -25.86 61.66 -4.78
N THR A 4 -26.39 60.55 -5.30
CA THR A 4 -26.42 59.27 -4.61
C THR A 4 -25.79 58.21 -5.51
N LEU A 5 -24.59 57.77 -5.11
CA LEU A 5 -23.82 56.70 -5.75
C LEU A 5 -24.48 55.35 -5.44
N GLY A 6 -25.07 54.72 -6.45
CA GLY A 6 -25.45 53.31 -6.42
C GLY A 6 -24.29 52.45 -6.95
N LEU A 7 -23.69 51.65 -6.07
CA LEU A 7 -22.76 50.59 -6.44
C LEU A 7 -23.54 49.41 -7.03
N ALA A 8 -23.32 49.10 -8.30
CA ALA A 8 -23.76 47.84 -8.91
C ALA A 8 -22.74 46.73 -8.58
N PRO A 9 -23.16 45.51 -8.20
CA PRO A 9 -22.24 44.39 -8.10
C PRO A 9 -21.92 43.84 -9.50
N SER A 10 -20.63 43.74 -9.81
CA SER A 10 -20.15 43.06 -11.01
C SER A 10 -20.41 41.55 -10.88
N ALA A 11 -21.20 40.99 -11.78
CA ALA A 11 -21.34 39.55 -11.94
C ALA A 11 -20.02 39.00 -12.52
N ALA A 12 -19.28 38.23 -11.72
CA ALA A 12 -18.20 37.38 -12.23
C ALA A 12 -18.82 36.19 -12.98
N PRO A 13 -18.27 35.77 -14.12
CA PRO A 13 -18.78 34.61 -14.84
C PRO A 13 -18.55 33.35 -14.01
N SER A 14 -19.63 32.60 -13.77
CA SER A 14 -19.58 31.26 -13.20
C SER A 14 -18.74 30.37 -14.11
N LYS A 15 -17.52 30.04 -13.67
CA LYS A 15 -16.79 28.90 -14.22
C LYS A 15 -17.61 27.66 -13.91
N ILE A 16 -18.26 27.13 -14.94
CA ILE A 16 -18.85 25.82 -14.95
C ILE A 16 -17.74 24.85 -14.58
N LEU A 17 -17.83 24.25 -13.39
CA LEU A 17 -17.00 23.12 -12.98
C LEU A 17 -17.17 22.03 -14.04
N SER A 18 -16.06 21.64 -14.67
CA SER A 18 -16.03 20.50 -15.59
C SER A 18 -16.59 19.25 -14.89
N PRO A 19 -17.37 18.41 -15.58
CA PRO A 19 -17.83 17.15 -15.03
C PRO A 19 -16.60 16.28 -14.72
N CYS A 20 -16.57 15.76 -13.48
CA CYS A 20 -15.63 14.74 -13.04
C CYS A 20 -15.63 13.60 -14.07
N ILE A 21 -14.50 13.39 -14.73
CA ILE A 21 -14.30 12.26 -15.62
C ILE A 21 -14.36 11.03 -14.73
N MET A 22 -15.45 10.27 -14.83
CA MET A 22 -15.53 8.93 -14.27
C MET A 22 -14.42 8.13 -14.93
N VAL A 23 -13.50 7.61 -14.11
CA VAL A 23 -12.36 6.82 -14.54
C VAL A 23 -12.86 5.65 -15.39
N GLY A 24 -12.36 5.56 -16.63
CA GLY A 24 -12.62 4.46 -17.54
C GLY A 24 -12.18 3.12 -16.95
N GLU A 25 -12.72 2.03 -17.49
CA GLU A 25 -12.43 0.64 -17.11
C GLU A 25 -10.95 0.45 -16.79
N GLN A 26 -10.63 0.34 -15.49
CA GLN A 26 -9.29 -0.04 -15.05
C GLN A 26 -9.03 -1.47 -15.50
N ASN A 27 -7.76 -1.85 -15.66
CA ASN A 27 -7.37 -3.21 -16.05
C ASN A 27 -7.88 -4.22 -15.00
N GLU A 28 -9.09 -4.75 -15.19
CA GLU A 28 -9.76 -5.66 -14.25
C GLU A 28 -9.11 -7.06 -14.27
N PHE A 29 -8.15 -7.30 -15.16
CA PHE A 29 -7.63 -8.62 -15.47
C PHE A 29 -6.14 -8.74 -15.17
N ASN A 30 -5.77 -9.82 -14.46
CA ASN A 30 -4.38 -10.19 -14.21
C ASN A 30 -3.67 -10.71 -15.47
N ALA A 31 -2.39 -11.08 -15.37
CA ALA A 31 -1.59 -11.61 -16.49
C ALA A 31 -2.18 -12.86 -17.20
N THR A 32 -3.20 -13.51 -16.63
CA THR A 32 -3.92 -14.64 -17.22
C THR A 32 -5.29 -14.26 -17.80
N GLY A 33 -5.66 -12.97 -17.80
CA GLY A 33 -6.98 -12.52 -18.21
C GLY A 33 -8.06 -12.75 -17.16
N ARG A 34 -7.71 -12.89 -15.88
CA ARG A 34 -8.66 -13.19 -14.77
C ARG A 34 -8.71 -12.06 -13.74
N LYS A 35 -9.92 -11.75 -13.29
CA LYS A 35 -10.16 -10.85 -12.15
C LYS A 35 -9.57 -11.45 -10.86
N LEU A 36 -9.00 -10.60 -10.01
CA LEU A 36 -8.63 -11.00 -8.66
C LEU A 36 -9.91 -11.34 -7.89
N SER A 37 -10.07 -12.58 -7.47
CA SER A 37 -11.30 -13.02 -6.81
C SER A 37 -10.98 -13.87 -5.60
N PHE A 38 -11.85 -13.81 -4.60
CA PHE A 38 -11.82 -14.78 -3.51
C PHE A 38 -11.91 -16.20 -4.05
N ASN A 39 -11.16 -17.12 -3.46
CA ASN A 39 -11.22 -18.52 -3.83
C ASN A 39 -12.55 -19.16 -3.39
N ARG A 40 -12.78 -20.43 -3.73
CA ARG A 40 -14.04 -21.14 -3.40
C ARG A 40 -14.30 -21.30 -1.90
N GLU A 41 -13.29 -21.10 -1.07
CA GLU A 41 -13.38 -21.11 0.40
C GLU A 41 -13.62 -19.70 0.97
N GLY A 42 -13.79 -18.69 0.11
CA GLY A 42 -13.96 -17.30 0.50
C GLY A 42 -12.66 -16.69 1.06
N LYS A 43 -11.49 -17.14 0.61
CA LYS A 43 -10.18 -16.60 1.04
C LYS A 43 -9.47 -15.88 -0.08
N PHE A 44 -8.76 -14.81 0.26
CA PHE A 44 -7.87 -14.10 -0.65
C PHE A 44 -6.59 -13.76 0.09
N LYS A 45 -5.45 -14.23 -0.42
CA LYS A 45 -4.14 -14.11 0.24
C LYS A 45 -3.20 -13.20 -0.52
N ILE A 46 -2.60 -12.27 0.22
CA ILE A 46 -1.58 -11.33 -0.25
C ILE A 46 -0.28 -11.62 0.48
N VAL A 47 0.84 -11.67 -0.25
CA VAL A 47 2.18 -11.55 0.33
C VAL A 47 2.71 -10.16 0.04
N GLN A 48 3.05 -9.43 1.10
CA GLN A 48 3.71 -8.13 1.04
C GLN A 48 5.21 -8.32 1.18
N PHE A 49 5.96 -7.96 0.12
CA PHE A 49 7.40 -7.78 0.19
C PHE A 49 7.72 -6.29 0.23
N THR A 50 8.72 -5.91 1.01
CA THR A 50 9.08 -4.50 1.22
C THR A 50 10.58 -4.36 1.40
N ASP A 51 11.13 -3.21 0.99
CA ASP A 51 12.51 -2.85 1.28
C ASP A 51 13.49 -3.93 0.79
N ILE A 52 13.29 -4.37 -0.45
CA ILE A 52 14.14 -5.40 -1.05
C ILE A 52 15.56 -4.84 -1.28
N HIS A 53 15.64 -3.54 -1.57
CA HIS A 53 16.86 -2.82 -1.91
C HIS A 53 17.66 -3.56 -2.98
N ALA A 54 16.98 -4.03 -4.03
CA ALA A 54 17.60 -4.86 -5.06
C ALA A 54 18.58 -4.05 -5.91
N ILE A 55 19.81 -4.56 -6.03
CA ILE A 55 20.87 -3.94 -6.82
C ILE A 55 21.64 -4.98 -7.64
N GLU A 56 22.38 -4.53 -8.67
CA GLU A 56 23.24 -5.40 -9.48
C GLU A 56 24.59 -5.65 -8.79
N LYS A 57 24.59 -6.37 -7.67
CA LYS A 57 25.83 -6.75 -6.96
C LYS A 57 25.74 -8.15 -6.35
N LYS A 58 26.67 -9.02 -6.77
CA LYS A 58 26.72 -10.42 -6.33
C LYS A 58 26.86 -10.50 -4.81
N GLY A 59 26.04 -11.36 -4.19
CA GLY A 59 26.03 -11.62 -2.76
C GLY A 59 25.23 -10.61 -1.92
N GLU A 60 24.75 -9.51 -2.52
CA GLU A 60 23.99 -8.51 -1.78
C GLU A 60 22.48 -8.78 -1.86
N THR A 61 21.94 -8.94 -3.07
CA THR A 61 20.49 -9.17 -3.28
C THR A 61 20.12 -10.65 -3.44
N ASP A 62 21.08 -11.53 -3.76
CA ASP A 62 20.79 -12.94 -4.09
C ASP A 62 19.96 -13.65 -3.00
N HIS A 63 20.27 -13.40 -1.72
CA HIS A 63 19.52 -13.95 -0.60
C HIS A 63 18.07 -13.45 -0.53
N ALA A 64 17.80 -12.19 -0.86
CA ALA A 64 16.44 -11.65 -0.90
C ALA A 64 15.60 -12.41 -1.95
N TYR A 65 16.19 -12.75 -3.10
CA TYR A 65 15.51 -13.54 -4.12
C TYR A 65 15.20 -14.96 -3.64
N ASP A 66 16.14 -15.62 -2.95
CA ASP A 66 15.91 -16.96 -2.38
C ASP A 66 14.78 -16.95 -1.35
N ILE A 67 14.74 -15.92 -0.50
CA ILE A 67 13.70 -15.71 0.51
C ILE A 67 12.34 -15.52 -0.14
N MET A 68 12.24 -14.63 -1.12
CA MET A 68 10.98 -14.41 -1.85
C MET A 68 10.48 -15.69 -2.52
N ASN A 69 11.36 -16.42 -3.21
CA ASN A 69 11.00 -17.71 -3.82
C ASN A 69 10.46 -18.70 -2.78
N ARG A 70 11.17 -18.90 -1.67
CA ARG A 70 10.77 -19.82 -0.61
C ARG A 70 9.43 -19.43 0.03
N ILE A 71 9.21 -18.14 0.28
CA ILE A 71 7.97 -17.65 0.88
C ILE A 71 6.79 -17.88 -0.07
N LEU A 72 6.95 -17.60 -1.36
CA LEU A 72 5.88 -17.83 -2.35
C LEU A 72 5.56 -19.31 -2.52
N ASP A 73 6.56 -20.20 -2.40
CA ASP A 73 6.34 -21.66 -2.45
C ASP A 73 5.56 -22.17 -1.22
N ILE A 74 5.73 -21.53 -0.05
CA ILE A 74 5.02 -21.89 1.19
C ILE A 74 3.62 -21.30 1.22
N GLU A 75 3.51 -20.00 0.93
CA GLU A 75 2.28 -19.25 1.16
C GLU A 75 1.29 -19.35 0.01
N MET A 76 1.77 -19.56 -1.23
CA MET A 76 0.95 -19.66 -2.44
C MET A 76 -0.14 -18.57 -2.51
N PRO A 77 0.25 -17.27 -2.51
CA PRO A 77 -0.72 -16.17 -2.48
C PRO A 77 -1.43 -15.97 -3.83
N ASP A 78 -2.56 -15.27 -3.78
CA ASP A 78 -3.32 -14.83 -4.95
C ASP A 78 -2.72 -13.54 -5.55
N LEU A 79 -2.02 -12.76 -4.74
CA LEU A 79 -1.39 -11.49 -5.13
C LEU A 79 -0.10 -11.24 -4.35
N VAL A 80 0.90 -10.66 -5.02
CA VAL A 80 2.04 -10.02 -4.36
C VAL A 80 1.86 -8.50 -4.39
N ILE A 81 2.13 -7.82 -3.27
CA ILE A 81 2.25 -6.37 -3.24
C ILE A 81 3.66 -6.00 -2.79
N TYR A 82 4.34 -5.19 -3.60
CA TYR A 82 5.60 -4.59 -3.23
C TYR A 82 5.35 -3.19 -2.64
N THR A 83 5.79 -2.94 -1.41
CA THR A 83 5.58 -1.65 -0.72
C THR A 83 6.85 -0.83 -0.60
N GLY A 84 7.41 -0.48 -1.74
CA GLY A 84 8.50 0.47 -1.89
C GLY A 84 9.89 -0.08 -1.59
N ASP A 85 10.88 0.69 -2.04
CA ASP A 85 12.30 0.41 -1.96
C ASP A 85 12.65 -0.98 -2.49
N VAL A 86 12.11 -1.26 -3.67
CA VAL A 86 12.22 -2.56 -4.32
C VAL A 86 13.53 -2.63 -5.10
N VAL A 87 13.80 -1.64 -5.96
CA VAL A 87 15.01 -1.55 -6.77
C VAL A 87 15.65 -0.19 -6.53
N THR A 88 16.77 -0.19 -5.81
CA THR A 88 17.41 1.04 -5.32
C THR A 88 18.76 1.29 -5.99
N THR A 89 18.85 0.94 -7.28
CA THR A 89 20.07 1.08 -8.08
C THR A 89 19.87 1.87 -9.37
N ASP A 90 20.93 2.58 -9.74
CA ASP A 90 21.09 3.20 -11.05
C ASP A 90 21.57 2.25 -12.14
N GLN A 91 22.13 1.11 -11.76
CA GLN A 91 22.73 0.19 -12.69
C GLN A 91 21.66 -0.75 -13.22
N ASN A 92 21.24 -0.48 -14.45
CA ASN A 92 20.31 -1.32 -15.19
C ASN A 92 19.01 -1.64 -14.41
N PRO A 93 18.29 -0.62 -13.88
CA PRO A 93 17.12 -0.84 -13.02
C PRO A 93 16.04 -1.68 -13.70
N LYS A 94 15.88 -1.55 -15.02
CA LYS A 94 14.95 -2.38 -15.81
C LYS A 94 15.23 -3.87 -15.65
N ALA A 95 16.48 -4.31 -15.79
CA ALA A 95 16.81 -5.74 -15.67
C ALA A 95 16.61 -6.26 -14.23
N ILE A 96 16.83 -5.42 -13.22
CA ILE A 96 16.60 -5.80 -11.82
C ILE A 96 15.10 -5.89 -11.53
N TRP A 97 14.30 -4.93 -12.01
CA TRP A 97 12.84 -5.00 -11.96
C TRP A 97 12.29 -6.24 -12.67
N GLU A 98 12.81 -6.59 -13.85
CA GLU A 98 12.44 -7.82 -14.57
C GLU A 98 12.76 -9.08 -13.74
N LYS A 99 13.91 -9.13 -13.06
CA LYS A 99 14.27 -10.24 -12.15
C LYS A 99 13.30 -10.34 -10.97
N VAL A 100 13.00 -9.22 -10.29
CA VAL A 100 12.07 -9.18 -9.16
C VAL A 100 10.66 -9.60 -9.60
N ALA A 101 10.15 -9.03 -10.69
CA ALA A 101 8.84 -9.35 -11.23
C ALA A 101 8.71 -10.81 -11.68
N ASN A 102 9.80 -11.43 -12.16
CA ASN A 102 9.78 -12.82 -12.58
C ASN A 102 9.55 -13.80 -11.41
N ILE A 103 9.87 -13.42 -10.17
CA ILE A 103 9.71 -14.30 -8.99
C ILE A 103 8.23 -14.69 -8.76
N PRO A 104 7.27 -13.76 -8.61
CA PRO A 104 5.86 -14.13 -8.53
C PRO A 104 5.29 -14.59 -9.87
N THR A 105 5.68 -13.97 -10.98
CA THR A 105 5.00 -14.21 -12.26
C THR A 105 5.37 -15.54 -12.92
N SER A 106 6.54 -16.10 -12.62
CA SER A 106 6.89 -17.48 -13.00
C SER A 106 5.98 -18.53 -12.34
N ARG A 107 5.31 -18.16 -11.24
CA ARG A 107 4.29 -18.97 -10.54
C ARG A 107 2.86 -18.64 -10.96
N GLY A 108 2.68 -17.72 -11.92
CA GLY A 108 1.37 -17.22 -12.33
C GLY A 108 0.73 -16.25 -11.33
N ILE A 109 1.48 -15.78 -10.33
CA ILE A 109 0.99 -14.84 -9.31
C ILE A 109 1.18 -13.42 -9.87
N PRO A 110 0.11 -12.62 -10.02
CA PRO A 110 0.25 -11.22 -10.39
C PRO A 110 0.83 -10.40 -9.22
N PHE A 111 1.31 -9.20 -9.52
CA PHE A 111 1.81 -8.30 -8.49
C PHE A 111 1.39 -6.86 -8.72
N ALA A 112 1.42 -6.06 -7.66
CA ALA A 112 1.31 -4.61 -7.73
C ALA A 112 2.41 -3.95 -6.88
N VAL A 113 2.65 -2.66 -7.13
CA VAL A 113 3.75 -1.89 -6.55
C VAL A 113 3.21 -0.55 -6.04
N ALA A 114 3.50 -0.23 -4.79
CA ALA A 114 3.56 1.14 -4.29
C ALA A 114 5.05 1.53 -4.23
N LEU A 115 5.45 2.60 -4.90
CA LEU A 115 6.85 3.03 -4.95
C LEU A 115 7.29 3.65 -3.61
N GLY A 116 8.54 3.40 -3.23
CA GLY A 116 9.21 3.99 -2.07
C GLY A 116 10.06 5.19 -2.44
N ASN A 117 10.75 5.76 -1.45
CA ASN A 117 11.60 6.93 -1.66
C ASN A 117 12.89 6.55 -2.39
N HIS A 118 13.48 5.39 -2.12
CA HIS A 118 14.74 4.96 -2.75
C HIS A 118 14.57 4.38 -4.16
N ASP A 119 13.35 4.04 -4.60
CA ASP A 119 13.11 3.49 -5.95
C ASP A 119 13.51 4.46 -7.09
N SER A 120 13.62 5.75 -6.78
CA SER A 120 14.00 6.80 -7.75
C SER A 120 15.09 7.74 -7.24
N ASP A 121 15.94 7.30 -6.30
CA ASP A 121 17.12 8.04 -5.80
C ASP A 121 18.19 8.27 -6.87
N GLY A 122 18.14 7.43 -7.90
CA GLY A 122 19.11 7.39 -8.97
C GLY A 122 18.99 8.51 -10.01
N ARG A 123 19.79 8.39 -11.06
CA ARG A 123 19.70 9.18 -12.29
C ARG A 123 18.47 8.87 -13.14
N VAL A 124 17.82 7.72 -12.95
CA VAL A 124 16.60 7.38 -13.69
C VAL A 124 15.39 8.04 -12.99
N PRO A 125 14.69 8.97 -13.66
CA PRO A 125 13.57 9.68 -13.03
C PRO A 125 12.40 8.75 -12.65
N ARG A 126 11.61 9.14 -11.65
CA ARG A 126 10.50 8.34 -11.10
C ARG A 126 9.43 7.97 -12.14
N ASP A 127 9.13 8.85 -13.10
CA ASP A 127 8.22 8.53 -14.21
C ASP A 127 8.77 7.39 -15.08
N LYS A 128 10.07 7.37 -15.33
CA LYS A 128 10.75 6.31 -16.09
C LYS A 128 10.84 5.00 -15.33
N ILE A 129 11.04 5.06 -14.02
CA ILE A 129 10.91 3.88 -13.15
C ILE A 129 9.48 3.32 -13.20
N TYR A 130 8.47 4.18 -13.14
CA TYR A 130 7.08 3.73 -13.21
C TYR A 130 6.69 3.19 -14.60
N GLU A 131 7.22 3.76 -15.68
CA GLU A 131 7.09 3.22 -17.04
C GLU A 131 7.70 1.80 -17.14
N ILE A 132 8.83 1.55 -16.48
CA ILE A 132 9.40 0.21 -16.38
C ILE A 132 8.41 -0.70 -15.63
N VAL A 133 8.01 -0.34 -14.43
CA VAL A 133 7.15 -1.16 -13.55
C VAL A 133 5.83 -1.54 -14.22
N THR A 134 5.13 -0.58 -14.81
CA THR A 134 3.85 -0.80 -15.49
C THR A 134 3.99 -1.58 -16.80
N GLY A 135 5.18 -1.60 -17.39
CA GLY A 135 5.51 -2.42 -18.56
C GLY A 135 5.87 -3.87 -18.24
N LEU A 136 6.02 -4.24 -16.96
CA LEU A 136 6.37 -5.60 -16.55
C LEU A 136 5.18 -6.55 -16.70
N LYS A 137 5.44 -7.73 -17.26
CA LYS A 137 4.45 -8.80 -17.33
C LYS A 137 3.95 -9.14 -15.92
N GLY A 138 2.64 -9.24 -15.74
CA GLY A 138 2.02 -9.60 -14.46
C GLY A 138 1.90 -8.46 -13.45
N CYS A 139 2.38 -7.27 -13.79
CA CYS A 139 2.10 -6.06 -13.02
C CYS A 139 0.64 -5.65 -13.22
N LEU A 140 -0.06 -5.37 -12.13
CA LEU A 140 -1.42 -4.84 -12.12
C LEU A 140 -1.45 -3.32 -12.14
N ASN A 141 -0.30 -2.66 -11.93
CA ASN A 141 -0.24 -1.21 -11.97
C ASN A 141 -0.58 -0.70 -13.36
N THR A 142 -1.44 0.31 -13.43
CA THR A 142 -1.78 1.00 -14.67
C THR A 142 -0.88 2.23 -14.86
N PRO A 143 -0.48 2.54 -16.11
CA PRO A 143 0.22 3.78 -16.43
C PRO A 143 -0.51 5.00 -15.85
N LYS A 144 0.24 5.98 -15.33
CA LYS A 144 -0.35 7.13 -14.62
C LYS A 144 -1.42 7.87 -15.43
N LYS A 145 -1.22 8.00 -16.74
CA LYS A 145 -2.18 8.68 -17.64
C LYS A 145 -3.52 7.96 -17.75
N GLU A 146 -3.55 6.66 -17.47
CA GLU A 146 -4.77 5.84 -17.51
C GLU A 146 -5.46 5.81 -16.15
N SER A 147 -4.70 5.88 -15.05
CA SER A 147 -5.25 5.85 -13.70
C SER A 147 -5.66 7.23 -13.18
N ILE A 148 -4.75 8.21 -13.22
CA ILE A 148 -4.79 9.41 -12.39
C ILE A 148 -3.82 10.53 -12.85
N GLU A 149 -4.00 11.08 -14.05
CA GLU A 149 -3.07 12.06 -14.64
C GLU A 149 -2.74 13.27 -13.72
N GLU A 150 -3.75 13.82 -13.05
CA GLU A 150 -3.64 15.03 -12.21
C GLU A 150 -3.27 14.76 -10.73
N VAL A 151 -3.21 13.50 -10.32
CA VAL A 151 -2.90 13.15 -8.93
C VAL A 151 -1.39 13.11 -8.74
N TYR A 152 -0.91 13.61 -7.60
CA TYR A 152 0.52 13.62 -7.30
C TYR A 152 1.05 12.19 -7.07
N GLY A 153 2.33 11.96 -7.38
CA GLY A 153 2.91 10.61 -7.39
C GLY A 153 2.47 9.81 -8.62
N TYR A 154 2.83 8.52 -8.67
CA TYR A 154 2.61 7.64 -9.81
C TYR A 154 1.83 6.38 -9.46
N SER A 155 2.18 5.74 -8.35
CA SER A 155 1.67 4.42 -7.97
C SER A 155 0.33 4.42 -7.22
N ASN A 156 -0.44 5.53 -7.26
CA ASN A 156 -1.78 5.53 -6.66
C ASN A 156 -2.77 4.77 -7.55
N GLN A 157 -3.48 3.80 -6.98
CA GLN A 157 -4.42 2.97 -7.73
C GLN A 157 -5.47 2.32 -6.83
N VAL A 158 -6.64 2.04 -7.41
CA VAL A 158 -7.68 1.20 -6.80
C VAL A 158 -7.64 -0.16 -7.48
N ILE A 159 -7.51 -1.24 -6.71
CA ILE A 159 -7.53 -2.61 -7.22
C ILE A 159 -8.71 -3.36 -6.58
N PRO A 160 -9.77 -3.68 -7.32
CA PRO A 160 -10.90 -4.44 -6.79
C PRO A 160 -10.57 -5.94 -6.65
N ILE A 161 -11.08 -6.56 -5.59
CA ILE A 161 -11.15 -8.00 -5.41
C ILE A 161 -12.62 -8.40 -5.51
N TYR A 162 -12.93 -9.37 -6.35
CA TYR A 162 -14.29 -9.81 -6.66
C TYR A 162 -14.71 -11.04 -5.84
N LYS A 163 -16.02 -11.25 -5.71
CA LYS A 163 -16.60 -12.37 -4.96
C LYS A 163 -16.23 -13.72 -5.55
N SER A 164 -16.22 -14.76 -4.72
CA SER A 164 -15.90 -16.13 -5.13
C SER A 164 -16.96 -16.77 -6.04
N VAL A 165 -18.23 -16.44 -5.81
CA VAL A 165 -19.37 -17.01 -6.55
C VAL A 165 -19.78 -16.15 -7.74
N ASN A 166 -19.68 -14.82 -7.62
CA ASN A 166 -19.97 -13.89 -8.69
C ASN A 166 -18.76 -12.98 -8.97
N PRO A 167 -17.86 -13.37 -9.88
CA PRO A 167 -16.62 -12.63 -10.16
C PRO A 167 -16.84 -11.28 -10.85
N ASP A 168 -18.09 -10.86 -11.10
CA ASP A 168 -18.43 -9.52 -11.57
C ASP A 168 -18.85 -8.57 -10.43
N GLU A 169 -19.06 -9.09 -9.22
CA GLU A 169 -19.35 -8.29 -8.03
C GLU A 169 -18.10 -8.08 -7.18
N LYS A 170 -17.83 -6.82 -6.82
CA LYS A 170 -16.73 -6.49 -5.91
C LYS A 170 -17.03 -6.99 -4.49
N ALA A 171 -16.00 -7.39 -3.78
CA ALA A 171 -16.04 -7.87 -2.40
C ALA A 171 -15.15 -7.02 -1.48
N ASN A 172 -13.93 -6.73 -1.92
CA ASN A 172 -12.95 -5.93 -1.18
C ASN A 172 -12.21 -4.97 -2.13
N ILE A 173 -11.61 -3.94 -1.57
CA ILE A 173 -10.81 -2.96 -2.30
C ILE A 173 -9.39 -2.92 -1.74
N ILE A 174 -8.40 -2.86 -2.64
CA ILE A 174 -7.04 -2.48 -2.30
C ILE A 174 -6.82 -1.05 -2.79
N TYR A 175 -6.34 -0.18 -1.91
CA TYR A 175 -5.83 1.14 -2.28
C TYR A 175 -4.30 1.11 -2.24
N LEU A 176 -3.67 1.43 -3.36
CA LEU A 176 -2.26 1.78 -3.40
C LEU A 176 -2.14 3.30 -3.31
N PHE A 177 -1.20 3.78 -2.50
CA PHE A 177 -0.80 5.18 -2.49
C PHE A 177 0.69 5.28 -2.80
N ASP A 178 1.03 6.30 -3.57
CA ASP A 178 2.42 6.74 -3.69
C ASP A 178 2.73 7.65 -2.50
N SER A 179 3.47 7.17 -1.50
CA SER A 179 3.87 8.03 -0.38
C SER A 179 4.95 9.05 -0.76
N ASN A 180 5.34 9.09 -2.04
CA ASN A 180 6.32 9.98 -2.66
C ASN A 180 7.76 9.67 -2.22
N ASP A 181 8.69 10.55 -2.58
CA ASP A 181 10.13 10.41 -2.31
C ASP A 181 10.59 11.41 -1.23
N TYR A 182 11.14 12.56 -1.64
CA TYR A 182 11.62 13.59 -0.74
C TYR A 182 11.07 14.94 -1.14
N HIS A 183 10.70 15.75 -0.15
CA HIS A 183 10.28 17.11 -0.42
C HIS A 183 11.48 18.05 -0.61
N ASN A 184 11.26 19.18 -1.28
CA ASN A 184 12.27 20.21 -1.52
C ASN A 184 12.06 21.50 -0.70
N LEU A 185 11.24 21.46 0.35
CA LEU A 185 11.01 22.61 1.22
C LEU A 185 12.29 22.99 2.00
N PRO A 186 12.63 24.29 2.08
CA PRO A 186 13.78 24.75 2.86
C PRO A 186 13.52 24.62 4.37
N ASP A 187 14.60 24.46 5.14
CA ASP A 187 14.61 24.52 6.62
C ASP A 187 13.76 23.46 7.35
N ILE A 188 13.52 22.30 6.72
CA ILE A 188 12.88 21.14 7.35
C ILE A 188 13.90 20.00 7.50
N ALA A 189 14.00 19.44 8.71
CA ALA A 189 14.99 18.40 9.03
C ALA A 189 14.60 16.99 8.56
N VAL A 190 13.31 16.67 8.61
CA VAL A 190 12.76 15.45 8.01
C VAL A 190 12.85 15.62 6.49
N LYS A 191 13.32 14.60 5.76
CA LYS A 191 13.47 14.68 4.30
C LYS A 191 12.32 14.02 3.55
N ASP A 192 11.77 12.98 4.17
CA ASP A 192 10.72 12.16 3.59
C ASP A 192 9.48 13.01 3.28
N ASP A 193 8.99 12.86 2.06
CA ASP A 193 7.76 13.52 1.63
C ASP A 193 6.54 12.87 2.33
N TRP A 194 5.35 13.40 2.04
CA TRP A 194 4.10 12.90 2.59
C TRP A 194 3.05 12.77 1.49
N ILE A 195 2.00 11.99 1.76
CA ILE A 195 0.86 11.87 0.85
C ILE A 195 0.15 13.22 0.77
N ARG A 196 0.02 13.81 -0.41
CA ARG A 196 -0.45 15.19 -0.58
C ARG A 196 -1.97 15.31 -0.55
N SER A 197 -2.46 16.53 -0.38
CA SER A 197 -3.89 16.82 -0.32
C SER A 197 -4.67 16.36 -1.54
N ASN A 198 -4.11 16.47 -2.76
CA ASN A 198 -4.78 15.99 -3.97
C ASN A 198 -4.83 14.45 -4.07
N GLN A 199 -3.89 13.73 -3.44
CA GLN A 199 -3.96 12.26 -3.30
C GLN A 199 -5.07 11.87 -2.32
N ILE A 200 -5.23 12.62 -1.23
CA ILE A 200 -6.33 12.42 -0.27
C ILE A 200 -7.68 12.71 -0.94
N GLU A 201 -7.79 13.82 -1.67
CA GLU A 201 -9.00 14.18 -2.43
C GLU A 201 -9.36 13.10 -3.46
N TRP A 202 -8.36 12.57 -4.16
CA TRP A 202 -8.55 11.43 -5.05
C TRP A 202 -9.15 10.23 -4.31
N TYR A 203 -8.56 9.82 -3.18
CA TYR A 203 -9.08 8.71 -2.38
C TYR A 203 -10.52 8.95 -1.90
N LEU A 204 -10.82 10.14 -1.37
CA LEU A 204 -12.17 10.51 -0.94
C LEU A 204 -13.18 10.35 -2.08
N ASN A 205 -12.80 10.72 -3.31
CA ASN A 205 -13.66 10.57 -4.48
C ASN A 205 -13.83 9.09 -4.87
N GLN A 206 -12.77 8.29 -4.85
CA GLN A 206 -12.85 6.84 -5.11
C GLN A 206 -13.76 6.14 -4.09
N SER A 207 -13.52 6.35 -2.80
CA SER A 207 -14.29 5.74 -1.71
C SER A 207 -15.77 6.10 -1.79
N LYS A 208 -16.11 7.36 -2.05
CA LYS A 208 -17.50 7.80 -2.24
C LYS A 208 -18.16 7.15 -3.45
N ALA A 209 -17.45 7.06 -4.58
CA ALA A 209 -17.97 6.42 -5.79
C ALA A 209 -18.24 4.93 -5.57
N LEU A 210 -17.30 4.21 -4.98
CA LEU A 210 -17.42 2.79 -4.64
C LEU A 210 -18.52 2.52 -3.61
N THR A 211 -18.65 3.38 -2.60
CA THR A 211 -19.74 3.32 -1.63
C THR A 211 -21.10 3.51 -2.30
N LYS A 212 -21.21 4.45 -3.23
CA LYS A 212 -22.44 4.67 -4.01
C LYS A 212 -22.76 3.48 -4.91
N GLU A 213 -21.75 2.89 -5.55
CA GLU A 213 -21.88 1.65 -6.34
C GLU A 213 -22.46 0.51 -5.49
N ASN A 214 -22.03 0.39 -4.24
CA ASN A 214 -22.46 -0.63 -3.30
C ASN A 214 -23.67 -0.21 -2.43
N MET A 215 -24.64 0.48 -3.04
CA MET A 215 -25.91 0.85 -2.40
C MET A 215 -25.75 1.63 -1.08
N GLY A 216 -24.70 2.46 -0.98
CA GLY A 216 -24.42 3.28 0.20
C GLY A 216 -23.61 2.58 1.30
N LYS A 217 -23.20 1.32 1.10
CA LYS A 217 -22.31 0.61 2.03
C LYS A 217 -20.86 0.67 1.54
N PRO A 218 -19.90 1.18 2.31
CA PRO A 218 -18.50 1.12 1.92
C PRO A 218 -18.03 -0.33 1.75
N TYR A 219 -17.25 -0.62 0.70
CA TYR A 219 -16.56 -1.92 0.61
C TYR A 219 -15.45 -1.97 1.66
N PRO A 220 -15.23 -3.10 2.35
CA PRO A 220 -14.04 -3.25 3.18
C PRO A 220 -12.78 -3.10 2.32
N ALA A 221 -11.79 -2.37 2.84
CA ALA A 221 -10.60 -2.03 2.10
C ALA A 221 -9.30 -2.17 2.90
N LEU A 222 -8.20 -2.41 2.18
CA LEU A 222 -6.84 -2.39 2.68
C LEU A 222 -6.02 -1.34 1.92
N ALA A 223 -5.19 -0.56 2.62
CA ALA A 223 -4.31 0.43 2.01
C ALA A 223 -2.84 -0.01 2.09
N PHE A 224 -2.07 0.24 1.03
CA PHE A 224 -0.65 -0.08 0.95
C PHE A 224 0.13 1.12 0.41
N PHE A 225 1.22 1.46 1.09
CA PHE A 225 2.19 2.48 0.65
C PHE A 225 3.51 2.27 1.37
N HIS A 226 4.51 3.13 1.17
CA HIS A 226 5.85 2.89 1.69
C HIS A 226 6.12 3.63 3.02
N ILE A 227 6.06 4.96 3.01
CA ILE A 227 6.40 5.81 4.16
C ILE A 227 5.24 5.82 5.17
N PRO A 228 5.48 5.50 6.45
CA PRO A 228 4.45 5.46 7.49
C PRO A 228 3.79 6.82 7.74
N LEU A 229 2.51 6.80 8.11
CA LEU A 229 1.80 8.00 8.57
C LEU A 229 2.21 8.36 10.00
N HIS A 230 2.02 9.64 10.37
CA HIS A 230 2.22 10.11 11.75
C HIS A 230 1.42 9.31 12.79
N GLU A 231 0.26 8.77 12.40
CA GLU A 231 -0.58 7.96 13.26
C GLU A 231 0.06 6.63 13.69
N TYR A 232 1.04 6.10 12.95
CA TYR A 232 1.81 4.95 13.42
C TYR A 232 2.57 5.26 14.70
N ARG A 233 3.29 6.40 14.70
CA ARG A 233 4.02 6.89 15.87
C ARG A 233 3.08 7.19 17.03
N PHE A 234 1.97 7.89 16.76
CA PHE A 234 0.97 8.20 17.77
C PHE A 234 0.37 6.92 18.39
N ALA A 235 -0.07 5.97 17.57
CA ALA A 235 -0.69 4.74 18.01
C ALA A 235 0.27 3.85 18.80
N ALA A 236 1.52 3.72 18.35
CA ALA A 236 2.53 2.88 19.01
C ALA A 236 2.98 3.43 20.37
N THR A 237 2.95 4.76 20.55
CA THR A 237 3.40 5.42 21.79
C THR A 237 2.26 5.78 22.74
N ALA A 238 1.01 5.56 22.34
CA ALA A 238 -0.15 5.84 23.17
C ALA A 238 -0.14 4.99 24.47
N PRO A 239 -0.56 5.55 25.62
CA PRO A 239 -0.72 4.78 26.85
C PRO A 239 -1.65 3.57 26.63
N GLY A 240 -1.17 2.37 26.93
CA GLY A 240 -1.93 1.13 26.76
C GLY A 240 -1.97 0.60 25.32
N ALA A 241 -1.14 1.14 24.41
CA ALA A 241 -0.99 0.61 23.06
C ALA A 241 -0.68 -0.89 23.08
N LYS A 242 -1.51 -1.66 22.38
CA LYS A 242 -1.28 -3.10 22.15
C LYS A 242 -0.57 -3.25 20.81
N ILE A 243 0.76 -3.35 20.87
CA ILE A 243 1.61 -3.63 19.71
C ILE A 243 1.84 -5.13 19.63
N MET A 244 1.64 -5.69 18.44
CA MET A 244 1.94 -7.09 18.14
C MET A 244 3.09 -7.16 17.13
N GLY A 245 4.25 -7.66 17.56
CA GLY A 245 5.46 -7.71 16.75
C GLY A 245 6.59 -6.85 17.33
N TRP A 246 7.50 -6.43 16.47
CA TRP A 246 8.75 -5.76 16.86
C TRP A 246 8.75 -4.29 16.42
N ARG A 247 9.16 -3.40 17.32
CA ARG A 247 9.35 -1.97 17.06
C ARG A 247 10.73 -1.59 17.55
N LEU A 248 11.74 -1.77 16.70
CA LEU A 248 13.15 -1.72 17.10
C LEU A 248 13.89 -0.49 16.56
N ASP A 249 13.36 0.15 15.52
CA ASP A 249 13.87 1.45 15.07
C ASP A 249 13.62 2.54 16.13
N ASN A 250 14.31 3.67 15.97
CA ASN A 250 14.13 4.84 16.85
C ASN A 250 12.85 5.63 16.49
N GLY A 251 11.72 4.94 16.54
CA GLY A 251 10.44 5.41 16.05
C GLY A 251 10.19 5.03 14.59
N GLU A 252 9.24 5.74 14.00
CA GLU A 252 8.75 5.55 12.64
C GLU A 252 9.27 6.67 11.74
N GLY A 253 9.87 6.35 10.60
CA GLY A 253 10.33 7.29 9.58
C GLY A 253 9.17 7.95 8.84
N VAL A 254 8.41 8.79 9.54
CA VAL A 254 7.24 9.49 8.99
C VAL A 254 7.67 10.70 8.17
N GLY A 255 6.86 11.05 7.16
CA GLY A 255 7.03 12.27 6.37
C GLY A 255 7.00 13.55 7.21
N ALA A 256 7.39 14.68 6.60
CA ALA A 256 7.51 15.94 7.33
C ALA A 256 6.17 16.47 7.90
N TYR A 257 5.05 16.18 7.25
CA TYR A 257 3.73 16.68 7.64
C TYR A 257 2.63 15.64 7.59
N ASN A 258 1.70 15.75 8.55
CA ASN A 258 0.44 15.04 8.52
C ASN A 258 -0.56 15.84 7.68
N SER A 259 -0.90 15.32 6.50
CA SER A 259 -1.87 15.89 5.57
C SER A 259 -3.32 15.44 5.81
N GLY A 260 -3.56 14.51 6.75
CA GLY A 260 -4.90 14.09 7.16
C GLY A 260 -5.44 12.81 6.48
N LEU A 261 -4.60 12.00 5.83
CA LEU A 261 -5.07 10.76 5.17
C LEU A 261 -5.74 9.80 6.17
N PHE A 262 -5.21 9.66 7.38
CA PHE A 262 -5.83 8.80 8.39
C PHE A 262 -7.23 9.31 8.78
N SER A 263 -7.43 10.63 8.91
CA SER A 263 -8.77 11.22 9.13
C SER A 263 -9.71 10.87 7.99
N ALA A 264 -9.24 10.95 6.74
CA ALA A 264 -10.04 10.56 5.58
C ALA A 264 -10.45 9.08 5.64
N PHE A 265 -9.57 8.18 6.08
CA PHE A 265 -9.92 6.77 6.30
C PHE A 265 -11.03 6.59 7.34
N LEU A 266 -10.99 7.34 8.45
CA LEU A 266 -12.03 7.30 9.48
C LEU A 266 -13.37 7.81 8.96
N GLU A 267 -13.36 8.91 8.19
CA GLU A 267 -14.56 9.53 7.62
C GLU A 267 -15.24 8.65 6.57
N CYS A 268 -14.44 7.98 5.73
CA CYS A 268 -14.93 7.07 4.71
C CYS A 268 -15.36 5.71 5.28
N GLY A 269 -14.66 5.20 6.29
CA GLY A 269 -15.04 3.99 7.02
C GLY A 269 -14.85 2.67 6.26
N ASP A 270 -14.22 2.68 5.07
CA ASP A 270 -13.90 1.50 4.26
C ASP A 270 -12.60 0.80 4.71
N VAL A 271 -11.53 1.56 4.95
CA VAL A 271 -10.20 1.01 5.25
C VAL A 271 -10.16 0.35 6.64
N LYS A 272 -9.77 -0.93 6.68
CA LYS A 272 -9.63 -1.74 7.90
C LYS A 272 -8.18 -2.05 8.28
N GLY A 273 -7.27 -1.96 7.30
CA GLY A 273 -5.84 -2.18 7.50
C GLY A 273 -5.01 -1.29 6.57
N VAL A 274 -3.89 -0.79 7.09
CA VAL A 274 -2.91 0.01 6.38
C VAL A 274 -1.56 -0.70 6.51
N PHE A 275 -0.86 -0.89 5.41
CA PHE A 275 0.38 -1.65 5.34
C PHE A 275 1.51 -0.80 4.75
N VAL A 276 2.63 -0.72 5.47
CA VAL A 276 3.78 0.15 5.14
C VAL A 276 5.12 -0.58 5.13
N GLY A 277 6.18 0.07 4.67
CA GLY A 277 7.56 -0.41 4.64
C GLY A 277 8.51 0.54 5.39
N HIS A 278 9.64 0.87 4.75
CA HIS A 278 10.54 2.00 5.05
C HIS A 278 11.46 1.81 6.28
N ASP A 279 10.90 1.50 7.44
CA ASP A 279 11.69 1.22 8.65
C ASP A 279 11.98 -0.29 8.72
N HIS A 280 13.24 -0.69 8.54
CA HIS A 280 13.57 -2.10 8.29
C HIS A 280 13.45 -3.00 9.53
N ASP A 281 13.53 -2.43 10.72
CA ASP A 281 13.48 -3.16 12.00
C ASP A 281 12.17 -2.93 12.78
N ASN A 282 11.26 -2.14 12.21
CA ASN A 282 9.86 -2.14 12.58
C ASN A 282 9.12 -3.24 11.80
N SER A 283 8.55 -4.17 12.55
CA SER A 283 7.65 -5.18 12.02
C SER A 283 6.57 -5.52 13.05
N TYR A 284 5.66 -4.57 13.21
CA TYR A 284 4.56 -4.66 14.16
C TYR A 284 3.21 -4.32 13.53
N VAL A 285 2.15 -4.67 14.26
CA VAL A 285 0.78 -4.24 14.01
C VAL A 285 0.25 -3.57 15.27
N VAL A 286 -0.35 -2.40 15.14
CA VAL A 286 -1.09 -1.71 16.19
C VAL A 286 -2.49 -1.37 15.70
N HIS A 287 -3.50 -1.58 16.54
CA HIS A 287 -4.88 -1.25 16.19
C HIS A 287 -5.24 0.12 16.73
N HIS A 288 -5.54 1.06 15.83
CA HIS A 288 -5.84 2.44 16.16
C HIS A 288 -7.19 2.85 15.57
N GLN A 289 -8.13 3.24 16.43
CA GLN A 289 -9.45 3.76 16.05
C GLN A 289 -10.22 2.92 15.01
N GLY A 290 -10.10 1.59 15.08
CA GLY A 290 -10.79 0.67 14.16
C GLY A 290 -9.99 0.26 12.93
N ILE A 291 -8.75 0.76 12.78
CA ILE A 291 -7.86 0.48 11.66
C ILE A 291 -6.58 -0.18 12.19
N ALA A 292 -6.17 -1.30 11.60
CA ALA A 292 -4.85 -1.87 11.88
C ALA A 292 -3.77 -1.12 11.08
N LEU A 293 -2.80 -0.56 11.78
CA LEU A 293 -1.59 0.05 11.21
C LEU A 293 -0.47 -0.99 11.31
N ALA A 294 0.00 -1.49 10.16
CA ALA A 294 0.90 -2.64 10.08
C ALA A 294 2.15 -2.31 9.27
N TYR A 295 3.32 -2.45 9.88
CA TYR A 295 4.57 -2.54 9.12
C TYR A 295 4.65 -3.87 8.42
N GLY A 296 5.17 -3.87 7.19
CA GLY A 296 5.67 -5.05 6.51
C GLY A 296 6.79 -5.73 7.29
N HIS A 297 7.48 -6.63 6.63
CA HIS A 297 8.65 -7.28 7.22
C HIS A 297 9.77 -7.25 6.21
N PHE A 298 10.92 -6.73 6.61
CA PHE A 298 12.05 -6.49 5.73
C PHE A 298 12.41 -7.76 4.94
N SER A 299 12.37 -7.64 3.60
CA SER A 299 12.59 -8.75 2.66
C SER A 299 13.97 -8.70 2.02
N GLY A 300 14.72 -7.63 2.24
CA GLY A 300 15.86 -7.24 1.41
C GLY A 300 17.18 -7.94 1.64
N GLY A 301 18.15 -7.44 0.89
CA GLY A 301 19.52 -7.94 0.83
C GLY A 301 20.39 -7.54 2.03
N LEU A 302 21.67 -7.88 1.93
CA LEU A 302 22.70 -7.56 2.94
C LEU A 302 23.34 -6.17 2.76
N ASN A 303 22.76 -5.34 1.89
CA ASN A 303 23.28 -4.03 1.49
C ASN A 303 22.71 -2.85 2.28
N THR A 304 21.84 -3.13 3.26
CA THR A 304 21.26 -2.12 4.14
C THR A 304 21.12 -2.65 5.56
N TYR A 305 20.76 -1.78 6.50
CA TYR A 305 20.60 -2.17 7.89
C TYR A 305 19.39 -3.09 8.06
N HIS A 306 19.55 -4.11 8.87
CA HIS A 306 18.47 -4.91 9.44
C HIS A 306 19.01 -5.71 10.64
N ALA A 307 18.28 -5.73 11.73
CA ALA A 307 18.49 -6.54 12.92
C ALA A 307 17.53 -7.75 12.95
N LEU A 308 16.35 -7.62 12.35
CA LEU A 308 15.39 -8.71 12.27
C LEU A 308 15.84 -9.80 11.28
N CYS A 309 15.45 -11.04 11.57
CA CYS A 309 15.49 -12.14 10.60
C CYS A 309 14.56 -11.76 9.45
N ARG A 310 15.00 -11.93 8.19
CA ARG A 310 14.24 -11.47 7.02
C ARG A 310 12.99 -12.30 6.78
N GLY A 311 12.07 -11.75 5.99
CA GLY A 311 10.90 -12.46 5.53
C GLY A 311 9.91 -11.55 4.82
N ALA A 312 8.62 -11.82 5.04
CA ALA A 312 7.53 -11.06 4.44
C ALA A 312 6.33 -11.02 5.38
N ARG A 313 5.45 -10.04 5.16
CA ARG A 313 4.13 -10.05 5.78
C ARG A 313 3.14 -10.77 4.87
N VAL A 314 2.28 -11.57 5.47
CA VAL A 314 1.17 -12.23 4.79
C VAL A 314 -0.13 -11.66 5.32
N ILE A 315 -1.10 -11.49 4.43
CA ILE A 315 -2.44 -10.99 4.72
C ILE A 315 -3.44 -11.96 4.09
N GLU A 316 -4.45 -12.39 4.84
CA GLU A 316 -5.50 -13.26 4.33
C GLU A 316 -6.88 -12.72 4.73
N SER A 317 -7.63 -12.23 3.73
CA SER A 317 -9.00 -11.74 3.92
C SER A 317 -10.00 -12.88 3.85
N THR A 318 -11.12 -12.75 4.55
CA THR A 318 -12.25 -13.70 4.50
C THR A 318 -13.47 -13.01 3.91
N GLU A 319 -14.07 -13.54 2.84
CA GLU A 319 -15.17 -12.90 2.11
C GLU A 319 -16.43 -12.68 2.97
N SER A 320 -16.75 -13.63 3.84
CA SER A 320 -17.99 -13.63 4.62
C SER A 320 -17.98 -12.69 5.83
N GLU A 321 -16.82 -12.14 6.18
CA GLU A 321 -16.60 -11.37 7.41
C GLU A 321 -15.73 -10.15 7.10
N GLU A 322 -15.98 -9.00 7.74
CA GLU A 322 -15.09 -7.84 7.62
C GLU A 322 -13.85 -8.01 8.53
N VAL A 323 -13.12 -9.11 8.32
CA VAL A 323 -11.93 -9.51 9.07
C VAL A 323 -10.82 -9.96 8.12
N PHE A 324 -9.58 -9.80 8.57
CA PHE A 324 -8.44 -10.40 7.92
C PHE A 324 -7.45 -10.90 8.96
N ASP A 325 -6.73 -11.97 8.60
CA ASP A 325 -5.57 -12.42 9.32
C ASP A 325 -4.31 -11.78 8.74
N THR A 326 -3.31 -11.51 9.60
CA THR A 326 -1.97 -11.18 9.14
C THR A 326 -0.91 -11.83 10.03
N TRP A 327 0.21 -12.24 9.44
CA TRP A 327 1.36 -12.82 10.13
C TRP A 327 2.64 -12.47 9.39
N VAL A 328 3.78 -12.70 10.04
CA VAL A 328 5.09 -12.65 9.39
C VAL A 328 5.52 -14.06 9.01
N ARG A 329 5.94 -14.27 7.76
CA ARG A 329 6.63 -15.49 7.31
C ARG A 329 8.12 -15.20 7.19
N LEU A 330 8.94 -15.91 7.96
CA LEU A 330 10.39 -15.74 7.98
C LEU A 330 11.08 -16.55 6.88
N GLU A 331 12.30 -16.17 6.54
CA GLU A 331 13.22 -16.90 5.64
C GLU A 331 13.43 -18.37 6.06
N THR A 332 13.32 -18.65 7.37
CA THR A 332 13.39 -20.02 7.90
C THR A 332 12.21 -20.90 7.49
N GLY A 333 11.09 -20.28 7.07
CA GLY A 333 9.81 -20.92 6.82
C GLY A 333 8.88 -20.93 8.04
N ARG A 334 9.31 -20.46 9.21
CA ARG A 334 8.43 -20.28 10.38
C ARG A 334 7.54 -19.04 10.20
N TYR A 335 6.35 -19.04 10.80
CA TYR A 335 5.56 -17.81 10.94
C TYR A 335 5.62 -17.29 12.37
N LEU A 336 5.37 -15.98 12.52
CA LEU A 336 5.24 -15.29 13.81
C LEU A 336 3.94 -14.47 13.84
N TYR A 337 3.38 -14.31 15.04
CA TYR A 337 2.30 -13.36 15.34
C TYR A 337 1.12 -13.42 14.38
N ARG A 338 0.44 -14.57 14.29
CA ARG A 338 -0.83 -14.63 13.55
C ARG A 338 -1.89 -13.83 14.31
N ILE A 339 -2.31 -12.71 13.70
CA ILE A 339 -3.21 -11.70 14.26
C ILE A 339 -4.50 -11.70 13.43
N THR A 340 -5.66 -11.78 14.08
CA THR A 340 -6.96 -11.62 13.42
C THR A 340 -7.49 -10.22 13.72
N VAL A 341 -7.61 -9.37 12.71
CA VAL A 341 -8.10 -7.98 12.87
C VAL A 341 -9.62 -7.94 12.72
N PRO A 342 -10.35 -7.25 13.63
CA PRO A 342 -9.87 -6.52 14.80
C PRO A 342 -9.76 -7.37 16.09
N HIS A 343 -10.21 -8.62 16.03
CA HIS A 343 -10.49 -9.44 17.22
C HIS A 343 -9.30 -9.65 18.17
N THR A 344 -8.07 -9.79 17.67
CA THR A 344 -6.86 -9.90 18.51
C THR A 344 -6.68 -8.69 19.43
N PHE A 345 -7.18 -7.51 19.05
CA PHE A 345 -7.02 -6.29 19.82
C PHE A 345 -8.23 -5.97 20.70
N THR A 346 -9.43 -6.36 20.24
CA THR A 346 -10.72 -5.96 20.84
C THR A 346 -11.40 -7.07 21.64
N SER A 347 -11.04 -8.34 21.43
CA SER A 347 -11.64 -9.48 22.12
C SER A 347 -10.75 -10.02 23.23
N ASN A 348 -11.38 -10.58 24.27
CA ASN A 348 -10.72 -11.36 25.32
C ASN A 348 -10.79 -12.87 25.06
N ASP A 349 -11.44 -13.29 23.98
CA ASP A 349 -11.57 -14.70 23.61
C ASP A 349 -10.18 -15.32 23.36
N PRO A 350 -9.81 -16.41 24.07
CA PRO A 350 -8.52 -17.07 23.91
C PRO A 350 -8.18 -17.45 22.46
N LYS A 351 -9.17 -17.72 21.59
CA LYS A 351 -8.91 -18.12 20.20
C LYS A 351 -8.23 -17.04 19.35
N TYR A 352 -8.37 -15.77 19.74
CA TYR A 352 -7.77 -14.62 19.03
C TYR A 352 -6.47 -14.13 19.67
N ARG A 353 -5.99 -14.82 20.72
CA ARG A 353 -4.65 -14.53 21.25
C ARG A 353 -3.61 -14.95 20.20
N PRO A 354 -2.64 -14.08 19.88
CA PRO A 354 -1.66 -14.41 18.87
C PRO A 354 -0.85 -15.62 19.33
N TYR A 355 -0.73 -16.61 18.47
CA TYR A 355 0.12 -17.77 18.71
C TYR A 355 1.59 -17.36 18.51
N PRO A 356 2.49 -17.76 19.43
CA PRO A 356 3.92 -17.41 19.37
C PRO A 356 4.64 -18.01 18.16
#